data_AF-A0A832HKH6-F1
#
_entry.id   AF-A0A832HKH6-F1
#
_cell.length_a   1.000
_cell.length_b   1.000
_cell.length_c   1.000
_cell.angle_alpha   90.00
_cell.angle_beta   90.00
_cell.angle_gamma   90.00
#
_symmetry.space_group_name_H-M   'P 1'
#
loop_
_entity.id
_entity.type
_entity.pdbx_description
1 polymer ?
#
loop_
_entity_poly.entity_id
_entity_poly.type
_entity_poly.pdbx_seq_one_letter_code
_entity_poly.pdbx_strand_id
1 'polypeptide(L)'
;MCQSDTFILLMGWVSDDTVLVVLRESRPREFGEGLRPKPGPTQGRVLKINVNSGKVETFVRPVGSACHDHALSESRELLAIAEDDRPNRVTLLDVQTMKPLKQLPPVATDQWVGSIHWCDQDRSLAFWNVGDAVYLYSMSTEEARRITQRKDTSMFLHGSVGRYVVLRQDPRQSRSRAKYFLHDVITEKRTVLPAGINGRVFGIANNTRLVMQVGY
;
A
#
# COMPACT_ATOMS: atom_id res chain seq x y z
N MET A 1 -26.14 11.76 -16.73
CA MET A 1 -25.35 12.21 -15.57
C MET A 1 -24.50 11.00 -15.15
N CYS A 2 -23.20 10.99 -15.47
CA CYS A 2 -22.32 9.89 -15.05
C CYS A 2 -21.86 10.19 -13.62
N GLN A 3 -22.39 9.48 -12.62
CA GLN A 3 -21.78 9.46 -11.30
C GLN A 3 -20.40 8.80 -11.43
N SER A 4 -19.33 9.54 -11.16
CA SER A 4 -18.03 8.92 -10.93
C SER A 4 -18.04 8.37 -9.51
N ASP A 5 -17.99 7.04 -9.38
CA ASP A 5 -17.85 6.41 -8.07
C ASP A 5 -16.54 6.90 -7.43
N THR A 6 -16.65 7.57 -6.28
CA THR A 6 -15.49 7.93 -5.47
C THR A 6 -15.27 6.80 -4.47
N PHE A 7 -14.13 6.13 -4.56
CA PHE A 7 -13.77 5.07 -3.62
C PHE A 7 -12.84 5.61 -2.55
N ILE A 8 -13.11 5.29 -1.29
CA ILE A 8 -12.17 5.54 -0.20
C ILE A 8 -11.10 4.44 -0.27
N LEU A 9 -9.84 4.83 -0.47
CA LEU A 9 -8.71 3.90 -0.42
C LEU A 9 -8.16 3.78 1.00
N LEU A 10 -7.84 4.92 1.62
CA LEU A 10 -7.36 5.00 3.00
C LEU A 10 -8.39 5.76 3.83
N MET A 11 -8.58 5.31 5.06
CA MET A 11 -8.99 6.17 6.16
C MET A 11 -8.08 5.88 7.37
N GLY A 12 -7.27 6.85 7.78
CA GLY A 12 -6.27 6.66 8.85
C GLY A 12 -6.16 7.88 9.76
N TRP A 13 -6.01 7.65 11.06
CA TRP A 13 -5.78 8.73 12.04
C TRP A 13 -4.39 9.34 11.86
N VAL A 14 -4.32 10.66 11.74
CA VAL A 14 -3.05 11.42 11.66
C VAL A 14 -2.78 12.26 12.92
N SER A 15 -3.81 12.54 13.70
CA SER A 15 -3.76 13.05 15.08
C SER A 15 -4.94 12.47 15.87
N ASP A 16 -5.08 12.84 17.13
CA ASP A 16 -6.19 12.38 17.99
C ASP A 16 -7.57 12.85 17.52
N ASP A 17 -7.62 13.90 16.69
CA ASP A 17 -8.85 14.54 16.22
C ASP A 17 -8.94 14.65 14.71
N THR A 18 -7.93 14.19 13.95
CA THR A 18 -7.88 14.37 12.51
C THR A 18 -7.66 13.03 11.80
N VAL A 19 -8.54 12.77 10.83
CA VAL A 19 -8.47 11.62 9.94
C VAL A 19 -8.00 12.07 8.56
N LEU A 20 -7.07 11.32 8.00
CA LEU A 20 -6.66 11.41 6.61
C LEU A 20 -7.47 10.43 5.76
N VAL A 21 -8.08 10.94 4.69
CA VAL A 21 -8.84 10.13 3.73
C VAL A 21 -8.18 10.26 2.36
N VAL A 22 -7.75 9.14 1.79
CA VAL A 22 -7.22 9.11 0.42
C VAL A 22 -8.33 8.60 -0.49
N LEU A 23 -8.72 9.44 -1.46
CA LEU A 23 -9.77 9.11 -2.41
C LEU A 23 -9.15 8.58 -3.71
N ARG A 24 -9.71 7.49 -4.21
CA ARG A 24 -9.57 7.07 -5.61
C ARG A 24 -10.75 7.62 -6.39
N GLU A 25 -10.43 8.39 -7.40
CA GLU A 25 -11.41 8.71 -8.42
C GLU A 25 -11.45 7.54 -9.41
N SER A 26 -12.62 6.92 -9.56
CA SER A 26 -12.80 5.99 -10.66
C SER A 26 -12.74 6.77 -11.98
N ARG A 27 -11.93 6.28 -12.91
CA ARG A 27 -12.16 6.64 -14.31
C ARG A 27 -13.55 6.11 -14.67
N PRO A 28 -14.38 6.85 -15.41
CA PRO A 28 -15.60 6.28 -15.96
C PRO A 28 -15.23 4.99 -16.68
N ARG A 29 -15.76 3.85 -16.23
CA ARG A 29 -15.71 2.61 -17.00
C ARG A 29 -16.65 2.81 -18.19
N GLU A 30 -16.13 3.27 -19.31
CA GLU A 30 -16.80 2.97 -20.57
C GLU A 30 -16.76 1.45 -20.73
N PHE A 31 -17.88 0.80 -20.42
CA PHE A 31 -18.08 -0.62 -20.63
C PHE A 31 -17.96 -0.91 -22.13
N GLY A 32 -16.82 -1.46 -22.54
CA GLY A 32 -16.57 -1.93 -23.90
C GLY A 32 -15.28 -2.73 -23.92
N GLU A 33 -15.40 -4.04 -24.15
CA GLU A 33 -14.26 -4.93 -24.38
C GLU A 33 -13.36 -4.34 -25.47
N GLY A 34 -12.10 -4.04 -25.11
CA GLY A 34 -11.06 -3.70 -26.09
C GLY A 34 -10.73 -2.22 -26.29
N LEU A 35 -11.44 -1.26 -25.69
CA LEU A 35 -11.05 0.15 -25.76
C LEU A 35 -10.20 0.52 -24.54
N ARG A 36 -8.89 0.66 -24.74
CA ARG A 36 -8.01 1.25 -23.73
C ARG A 36 -8.54 2.66 -23.41
N PRO A 37 -8.85 2.98 -22.15
CA PRO A 37 -9.36 4.29 -21.80
C PRO A 37 -8.34 5.37 -22.18
N LYS A 38 -8.80 6.44 -22.84
CA LYS A 38 -7.96 7.61 -23.14
C LYS A 38 -7.40 8.19 -21.84
N PRO A 39 -6.12 8.58 -21.79
CA PRO A 39 -5.54 9.24 -20.62
C PRO A 39 -6.22 10.61 -20.44
N GLY A 40 -7.04 10.74 -19.41
CA GLY A 40 -7.48 12.01 -18.86
C GLY A 40 -6.94 12.18 -17.45
N PRO A 41 -6.62 13.42 -17.01
CA PRO A 41 -6.10 13.66 -15.67
C PRO A 41 -7.20 13.33 -14.64
N THR A 42 -7.06 12.22 -13.94
CA THR A 42 -7.87 11.90 -12.76
C THR A 42 -7.04 12.35 -11.56
N GLN A 43 -7.18 13.62 -11.21
CA GLN A 43 -6.44 14.21 -10.09
C GLN A 43 -7.04 13.69 -8.78
N GLY A 44 -6.48 12.59 -8.26
CA GLY A 44 -6.94 12.09 -6.98
C GLY A 44 -6.75 13.11 -5.85
N ARG A 45 -7.60 12.99 -4.82
CA ARG A 45 -7.67 13.93 -3.70
C ARG A 45 -7.29 13.26 -2.40
N VAL A 46 -6.71 14.05 -1.50
CA VAL A 46 -6.52 13.69 -0.09
C VAL A 46 -7.26 14.69 0.76
N LEU A 47 -8.05 14.19 1.71
CA LEU A 47 -8.79 15.00 2.66
C LEU A 47 -8.18 14.86 4.04
N LYS A 48 -8.07 15.96 4.77
CA LYS A 48 -7.89 15.95 6.22
C LYS A 48 -9.16 16.45 6.87
N ILE A 49 -9.73 15.63 7.73
CA ILE A 49 -11.02 15.90 8.37
C ILE A 49 -10.77 15.97 9.86
N ASN A 50 -10.92 17.15 10.44
CA ASN A 50 -10.97 17.30 11.89
C ASN A 50 -12.35 16.86 12.37
N VAL A 51 -12.43 15.74 13.09
CA VAL A 51 -13.70 15.09 13.44
C VAL A 51 -14.50 15.87 14.48
N ASN A 52 -13.82 16.65 15.32
CA ASN A 52 -14.47 17.44 16.38
C ASN A 52 -15.10 18.72 15.83
N SER A 53 -14.41 19.41 14.93
CA SER A 53 -14.89 20.68 14.33
C SER A 53 -15.66 20.50 13.03
N GLY A 54 -15.54 19.33 12.38
CA GLY A 54 -16.06 19.08 11.04
C GLY A 54 -15.28 19.80 9.93
N LYS A 55 -14.19 20.49 10.25
CA LYS A 55 -13.36 21.20 9.26
C LYS A 55 -12.71 20.20 8.31
N VAL A 56 -12.86 20.44 7.01
CA VAL A 56 -12.25 19.62 5.94
C VAL A 56 -11.23 20.45 5.17
N GLU A 57 -10.00 19.98 5.12
CA GLU A 57 -8.96 20.50 4.25
C GLU A 57 -8.78 19.54 3.07
N THR A 58 -8.91 20.06 1.85
CA THR A 58 -8.82 19.28 0.62
C THR A 58 -7.51 19.59 -0.08
N PHE A 59 -6.74 18.55 -0.35
CA PHE A 59 -5.49 18.62 -1.09
C PHE A 59 -5.66 17.91 -2.43
N VAL A 60 -5.38 18.63 -3.50
CA VAL A 60 -5.18 18.02 -4.82
C VAL A 60 -3.81 17.36 -4.78
N ARG A 61 -3.73 16.07 -5.12
CA ARG A 61 -2.44 15.40 -5.12
C ARG A 61 -1.52 16.07 -6.14
N PRO A 62 -0.23 16.26 -5.81
CA PRO A 62 0.75 16.86 -6.71
C PRO A 62 1.04 15.96 -7.93
N VAL A 63 0.58 14.71 -7.91
CA VAL A 63 0.88 13.68 -8.91
C VAL A 63 -0.33 13.43 -9.79
N GLY A 64 -0.12 13.59 -11.10
CA GLY A 64 -1.17 13.64 -12.13
C GLY A 64 -1.85 12.31 -12.45
N SER A 65 -1.45 11.24 -11.77
CA SER A 65 -1.93 9.89 -11.99
C SER A 65 -3.02 9.47 -11.00
N ALA A 66 -3.78 8.45 -11.40
CA ALA A 66 -4.57 7.69 -10.46
C ALA A 66 -3.66 6.97 -9.45
N CYS A 67 -4.22 6.68 -8.28
CA CYS A 67 -3.59 5.90 -7.22
C CYS A 67 -4.38 4.62 -7.09
N HIS A 68 -3.68 3.50 -6.96
CA HIS A 68 -4.29 2.19 -6.73
C HIS A 68 -3.95 1.64 -5.34
N ASP A 69 -2.86 2.08 -4.70
CA ASP A 69 -2.54 1.69 -3.32
C ASP A 69 -1.79 2.78 -2.54
N HIS A 70 -1.78 2.67 -1.21
CA HIS A 70 -1.27 3.68 -0.30
C HIS A 70 -0.83 3.05 1.04
N ALA A 71 0.00 3.77 1.80
CA ALA A 71 0.31 3.40 3.18
C ALA A 71 0.61 4.65 4.02
N LEU A 72 -0.07 4.80 5.15
CA LEU A 72 0.25 5.81 6.17
C LEU A 72 1.29 5.23 7.14
N SER A 73 2.32 6.01 7.45
CA SER A 73 3.41 5.61 8.36
C SER A 73 2.92 5.47 9.81
N GLU A 74 3.65 4.72 10.63
CA GLU A 74 3.32 4.52 12.04
C GLU A 74 3.41 5.84 12.83
N SER A 75 4.41 6.67 12.54
CA SER A 75 4.54 8.06 13.02
C SER A 75 3.43 8.98 12.56
N ARG A 76 2.69 8.60 11.50
CA ARG A 76 1.67 9.41 10.83
C ARG A 76 2.21 10.68 10.15
N GLU A 77 3.52 10.76 9.97
CA GLU A 77 4.19 11.89 9.32
C GLU A 77 4.33 11.70 7.81
N LEU A 78 4.31 10.45 7.33
CA LEU A 78 4.55 10.11 5.93
C LEU A 78 3.39 9.33 5.33
N LEU A 79 3.00 9.70 4.11
CA LEU A 79 2.07 8.96 3.29
C LEU A 79 2.80 8.46 2.04
N ALA A 80 2.87 7.15 1.86
CA ALA A 80 3.29 6.54 0.61
C ALA A 80 2.08 6.35 -0.30
N ILE A 81 2.24 6.64 -1.59
CA ILE A 81 1.22 6.47 -2.62
C ILE A 81 1.85 5.72 -3.79
N ALA A 82 1.24 4.62 -4.20
CA ALA A 82 1.58 3.92 -5.42
C ALA A 82 0.73 4.46 -6.58
N GLU A 83 1.41 4.89 -7.64
CA GLU A 83 0.85 5.59 -8.78
C GLU A 83 0.63 4.65 -9.97
N ASP A 84 -0.45 4.90 -10.73
CA ASP A 84 -0.80 4.18 -11.97
C ASP A 84 0.00 4.65 -13.21
N ASP A 85 0.79 5.73 -13.12
CA ASP A 85 1.54 6.28 -14.27
C ASP A 85 2.86 5.55 -14.50
N ARG A 86 3.22 5.29 -15.78
CA ARG A 86 4.48 4.64 -16.14
C ARG A 86 5.66 5.63 -16.20
N PRO A 87 6.86 5.26 -15.72
CA PRO A 87 7.15 4.04 -14.95
C PRO A 87 6.50 4.13 -13.57
N ASN A 88 5.83 3.05 -13.12
CA ASN A 88 5.04 3.06 -11.87
C ASN A 88 5.90 3.49 -10.69
N ARG A 89 5.47 4.55 -10.00
CA ARG A 89 6.24 5.19 -8.93
C ARG A 89 5.54 4.99 -7.59
N VAL A 90 6.35 5.00 -6.54
CA VAL A 90 5.86 5.25 -5.18
C VAL A 90 6.30 6.65 -4.80
N THR A 91 5.35 7.53 -4.51
CA THR A 91 5.62 8.88 -4.04
C THR A 91 5.38 8.95 -2.54
N LEU A 92 6.34 9.53 -1.82
CA LEU A 92 6.23 9.86 -0.40
C LEU A 92 5.78 11.31 -0.28
N LEU A 93 4.71 11.52 0.48
CA LEU A 93 4.18 12.83 0.83
C LEU A 93 4.40 13.09 2.32
N ASP A 94 4.74 14.33 2.64
CA ASP A 94 4.65 14.84 4.00
C ASP A 94 3.17 14.96 4.38
N VAL A 95 2.75 14.31 5.46
CA VAL A 95 1.34 14.33 5.87
C VAL A 95 0.94 15.73 6.28
N GLN A 96 1.80 16.53 6.92
CA GLN A 96 1.41 17.86 7.41
C GLN A 96 1.04 18.80 6.25
N THR A 97 1.83 18.85 5.19
CA THR A 97 1.70 19.78 4.07
C THR A 97 1.10 19.16 2.82
N MET A 98 0.99 17.83 2.77
CA MET A 98 0.65 17.03 1.59
C MET A 98 1.56 17.26 0.37
N LYS A 99 2.75 17.82 0.60
CA LYS A 99 3.76 18.05 -0.45
C LYS A 99 4.58 16.80 -0.71
N PRO A 100 5.04 16.58 -1.95
CA PRO A 100 5.91 15.46 -2.26
C PRO A 100 7.29 15.69 -1.65
N LEU A 101 7.74 14.71 -0.88
CA LEU A 101 9.09 14.67 -0.30
C LEU A 101 10.06 13.94 -1.24
N LYS A 102 9.62 12.79 -1.75
CA LYS A 102 10.48 11.90 -2.52
C LYS A 102 9.67 11.02 -3.46
N GLN A 103 10.24 10.69 -4.61
CA GLN A 103 9.77 9.59 -5.44
C GLN A 103 10.77 8.44 -5.33
N LEU A 104 10.28 7.25 -5.00
CA LEU A 104 11.13 6.07 -4.95
C LEU A 104 11.50 5.66 -6.38
N PRO A 105 12.77 5.26 -6.62
CA PRO A 105 13.19 4.80 -7.93
C PRO A 105 12.37 3.55 -8.31
N PRO A 106 11.93 3.43 -9.59
CA PRO A 106 11.26 2.22 -10.03
C PRO A 106 12.25 1.05 -9.95
N VAL A 107 11.83 -0.07 -9.36
CA VAL A 107 12.65 -1.28 -9.34
C VAL A 107 12.69 -1.95 -10.72
N ALA A 108 11.61 -1.83 -11.48
CA ALA A 108 11.55 -2.16 -12.90
C ALA A 108 10.67 -1.13 -13.62
N THR A 109 11.06 -0.69 -14.81
CA THR A 109 10.41 0.42 -15.54
C THR A 109 9.06 0.05 -16.16
N ASP A 110 8.76 -1.24 -16.29
CA ASP A 110 7.57 -1.78 -16.96
C ASP A 110 6.59 -2.50 -16.01
N GLN A 111 6.95 -2.68 -14.74
CA GLN A 111 6.15 -3.43 -13.78
C GLN A 111 5.37 -2.52 -12.82
N TRP A 112 4.20 -3.00 -12.39
CA TRP A 112 3.26 -2.29 -11.54
C TRP A 112 3.50 -2.65 -10.07
N VAL A 113 3.69 -1.66 -9.21
CA VAL A 113 3.64 -1.84 -7.75
C VAL A 113 2.21 -2.20 -7.32
N GLY A 114 1.89 -3.43 -6.95
CA GLY A 114 0.52 -3.84 -6.62
C GLY A 114 0.10 -3.59 -5.17
N SER A 115 1.05 -3.52 -4.24
CA SER A 115 0.77 -3.20 -2.83
C SER A 115 1.96 -2.54 -2.14
N ILE A 116 1.74 -1.64 -1.18
CA ILE A 116 2.76 -0.99 -0.36
C ILE A 116 2.42 -1.00 1.13
N HIS A 117 3.44 -1.15 1.98
CA HIS A 117 3.27 -1.17 3.43
C HIS A 117 4.52 -0.64 4.15
N TRP A 118 4.32 0.26 5.13
CA TRP A 118 5.38 0.68 6.05
C TRP A 118 5.76 -0.44 7.01
N CYS A 119 7.04 -0.49 7.38
CA CYS A 119 7.57 -1.43 8.37
C CYS A 119 8.82 -0.86 9.04
N ASP A 120 9.24 -1.51 10.11
CA ASP A 120 10.43 -1.17 10.90
C ASP A 120 10.41 0.29 11.39
N GLN A 121 9.28 0.71 12.00
CA GLN A 121 9.12 2.07 12.56
C GLN A 121 9.44 3.15 11.51
N ASP A 122 8.83 3.04 10.34
CA ASP A 122 8.96 3.96 9.20
C ASP A 122 10.34 4.00 8.54
N ARG A 123 11.29 3.18 8.98
CA ARG A 123 12.63 3.10 8.38
C ARG A 123 12.62 2.40 7.04
N SER A 124 11.60 1.59 6.77
CA SER A 124 11.51 0.80 5.55
C SER A 124 10.10 0.79 4.96
N LEU A 125 10.03 0.76 3.64
CA LEU A 125 8.79 0.56 2.90
C LEU A 125 8.87 -0.74 2.11
N ALA A 126 7.99 -1.68 2.42
CA ALA A 126 7.81 -2.87 1.63
C ALA A 126 6.85 -2.59 0.48
N PHE A 127 7.15 -3.11 -0.70
CA PHE A 127 6.23 -3.04 -1.83
C PHE A 127 6.32 -4.26 -2.73
N TRP A 128 5.17 -4.67 -3.26
CA TRP A 128 5.05 -5.78 -4.19
C TRP A 128 5.06 -5.28 -5.62
N ASN A 129 5.99 -5.75 -6.43
CA ASN A 129 6.00 -5.54 -7.87
C ASN A 129 5.27 -6.70 -8.56
N VAL A 130 4.14 -6.41 -9.19
CA VAL A 130 3.23 -7.38 -9.81
C VAL A 130 3.97 -8.16 -10.89
N GLY A 131 3.94 -9.49 -10.75
CA GLY A 131 4.59 -10.40 -11.68
C GLY A 131 6.07 -10.67 -11.41
N ASP A 132 6.66 -10.06 -10.37
CA ASP A 132 8.07 -10.28 -10.01
C ASP A 132 8.28 -10.69 -8.56
N ALA A 133 8.22 -9.73 -7.63
CA ALA A 133 8.73 -9.92 -6.28
C ALA A 133 8.22 -8.88 -5.29
N VAL A 134 8.45 -9.15 -4.01
CA VAL A 134 8.34 -8.12 -2.96
C VAL A 134 9.73 -7.56 -2.68
N TYR A 135 9.81 -6.25 -2.60
CA TYR A 135 11.01 -5.48 -2.30
C TYR A 135 10.84 -4.75 -0.97
N LEU A 136 11.96 -4.46 -0.33
CA LEU A 136 12.07 -3.61 0.84
C LEU A 136 12.97 -2.43 0.48
N TYR A 137 12.44 -1.23 0.54
CA TYR A 137 13.20 0.01 0.39
C TYR A 137 13.60 0.56 1.74
N SER A 138 14.89 0.79 1.93
CA SER A 138 15.43 1.43 3.13
C SER A 138 15.45 2.95 2.96
N MET A 139 14.84 3.67 3.90
CA MET A 139 14.88 5.14 3.90
C MET A 139 16.28 5.68 4.19
N SER A 140 17.14 4.92 4.89
CA SER A 140 18.50 5.36 5.24
C SER A 140 19.51 5.11 4.14
N THR A 141 19.44 3.97 3.44
CA THR A 141 20.39 3.65 2.36
C THR A 141 19.90 4.06 0.99
N GLU A 142 18.60 4.37 0.88
CA GLU A 142 17.92 4.69 -0.37
C GLU A 142 17.92 3.57 -1.41
N GLU A 143 18.12 2.33 -0.96
CA GLU A 143 18.19 1.14 -1.82
C GLU A 143 16.96 0.25 -1.63
N ALA A 144 16.51 -0.34 -2.74
CA ALA A 144 15.50 -1.39 -2.75
C ALA A 144 16.16 -2.76 -2.87
N ARG A 145 15.88 -3.66 -1.91
CA ARG A 145 16.34 -5.05 -1.94
C ARG A 145 15.18 -6.03 -2.09
N ARG A 146 15.37 -7.09 -2.86
CA ARG A 146 14.38 -8.16 -3.02
C ARG A 146 14.29 -8.98 -1.72
N ILE A 147 13.08 -9.22 -1.21
CA ILE A 147 12.85 -10.03 0.02
C ILE A 147 12.15 -11.38 -0.26
N THR A 148 11.63 -11.58 -1.47
CA THR A 148 11.17 -12.89 -1.93
C THR A 148 12.30 -13.63 -2.65
N GLN A 149 12.37 -14.95 -2.48
CA GLN A 149 13.35 -15.79 -3.16
C GLN A 149 12.99 -15.92 -4.65
N ARG A 150 13.94 -16.29 -5.52
CA ARG A 150 13.67 -16.47 -6.96
C ARG A 150 12.58 -17.51 -7.25
N LYS A 151 12.45 -18.54 -6.41
CA LYS A 151 11.41 -19.57 -6.51
C LYS A 151 10.02 -19.11 -6.04
N ASP A 152 9.93 -17.95 -5.40
CA ASP A 152 8.70 -17.42 -4.82
C ASP A 152 7.89 -16.61 -5.85
N THR A 153 7.68 -17.17 -7.04
CA THR A 153 7.12 -16.47 -8.21
C THR A 153 5.65 -16.06 -8.07
N SER A 154 4.95 -16.61 -7.09
CA SER A 154 3.53 -16.34 -6.82
C SER A 154 3.30 -15.61 -5.49
N MET A 155 4.35 -15.13 -4.84
CA MET A 155 4.22 -14.42 -3.58
C MET A 155 4.02 -12.93 -3.75
N PHE A 156 3.16 -12.38 -2.92
CA PHE A 156 2.85 -10.96 -2.92
C PHE A 156 2.72 -10.43 -1.49
N LEU A 157 2.86 -9.11 -1.38
CA LEU A 157 2.74 -8.39 -0.13
C LEU A 157 1.26 -8.30 0.26
N HIS A 158 0.97 -8.64 1.50
CA HIS A 158 -0.40 -8.65 2.02
C HIS A 158 -0.59 -7.73 3.23
N GLY A 159 0.50 -7.42 3.95
CA GLY A 159 0.44 -6.60 5.15
C GLY A 159 1.81 -6.40 5.78
N SER A 160 1.85 -5.61 6.85
CA SER A 160 3.04 -5.38 7.67
C SER A 160 2.66 -5.19 9.13
N VAL A 161 3.65 -5.37 10.00
CA VAL A 161 3.57 -5.08 11.44
C VAL A 161 4.95 -5.00 12.07
N GLY A 162 5.30 -3.85 12.64
CA GLY A 162 6.65 -3.60 13.15
C GLY A 162 7.68 -3.95 12.08
N ARG A 163 8.68 -4.76 12.42
CA ARG A 163 9.71 -5.25 11.48
C ARG A 163 9.29 -6.41 10.57
N TYR A 164 8.02 -6.82 10.60
CA TYR A 164 7.56 -7.99 9.86
C TYR A 164 6.69 -7.57 8.69
N VAL A 165 6.80 -8.33 7.59
CA VAL A 165 5.83 -8.27 6.49
C VAL A 165 5.11 -9.60 6.35
N VAL A 166 3.84 -9.52 5.99
CA VAL A 166 3.00 -10.68 5.70
C VAL A 166 3.00 -10.89 4.21
N LEU A 167 3.52 -12.05 3.80
CA LEU A 167 3.50 -12.50 2.42
C LEU A 167 2.39 -13.54 2.27
N ARG A 168 1.65 -13.46 1.17
CA ARG A 168 0.65 -14.46 0.80
C ARG A 168 1.09 -15.18 -0.47
N GLN A 169 0.90 -16.48 -0.50
CA GLN A 169 1.10 -17.29 -1.69
C GLN A 169 -0.14 -17.25 -2.57
N ASP A 170 0.08 -17.02 -3.87
CA ASP A 170 -0.88 -17.06 -4.96
C ASP A 170 -2.09 -16.11 -4.79
N PRO A 171 -2.11 -14.95 -5.47
CA PRO A 171 -3.20 -14.00 -5.33
C PRO A 171 -4.52 -14.54 -5.90
N ARG A 172 -4.49 -15.58 -6.75
CA ARG A 172 -5.67 -16.17 -7.37
C ARG A 172 -6.33 -17.23 -6.51
N GLN A 173 -5.63 -17.81 -5.53
CA GLN A 173 -6.22 -18.77 -4.61
C GLN A 173 -7.21 -18.08 -3.65
N SER A 174 -8.22 -18.79 -3.16
CA SER A 174 -9.08 -18.25 -2.11
C SER A 174 -8.25 -17.96 -0.85
N ARG A 175 -8.55 -16.86 -0.15
CA ARG A 175 -7.84 -16.46 1.09
C ARG A 175 -7.82 -17.58 2.15
N SER A 176 -8.87 -18.39 2.22
CA SER A 176 -8.99 -19.54 3.13
C SER A 176 -8.07 -20.73 2.82
N ARG A 177 -7.53 -20.81 1.60
CA ARG A 177 -6.61 -21.88 1.15
C ARG A 177 -5.19 -21.39 0.91
N ALA A 178 -4.99 -20.08 0.93
CA ALA A 178 -3.70 -19.46 0.71
C ALA A 178 -2.76 -19.74 1.89
N LYS A 179 -1.48 -19.95 1.58
CA LYS A 179 -0.42 -19.98 2.60
C LYS A 179 0.05 -18.57 2.88
N TYR A 180 0.21 -18.27 4.16
CA TYR A 180 0.73 -16.99 4.62
C TYR A 180 2.08 -17.20 5.31
N PHE A 181 2.93 -16.20 5.18
CA PHE A 181 4.26 -16.21 5.75
C PHE A 181 4.54 -14.89 6.44
N LEU A 182 5.08 -14.95 7.65
CA LEU A 182 5.70 -13.82 8.31
C LEU A 182 7.16 -13.78 7.90
N HIS A 183 7.59 -12.71 7.26
CA HIS A 183 8.99 -12.47 6.93
C HIS A 183 9.56 -11.38 7.84
N ASP A 184 10.61 -11.71 8.57
CA ASP A 184 11.37 -10.74 9.36
C ASP A 184 12.29 -9.96 8.42
N VAL A 185 12.04 -8.64 8.27
CA VAL A 185 12.80 -7.82 7.32
C VAL A 185 14.22 -7.52 7.79
N ILE A 186 14.58 -7.87 9.03
CA ILE A 186 15.93 -7.71 9.57
C ILE A 186 16.69 -9.02 9.44
N THR A 187 16.12 -10.12 9.94
CA THR A 187 16.82 -11.41 9.98
C THR A 187 16.60 -12.27 8.74
N GLU A 188 15.72 -11.84 7.82
CA GLU A 188 15.30 -12.55 6.59
C GLU A 188 14.64 -13.91 6.83
N LYS A 189 14.35 -14.25 8.08
CA LYS A 189 13.73 -15.52 8.45
C LYS A 189 12.27 -15.49 8.07
N ARG A 190 11.77 -16.63 7.60
CA ARG A 190 10.38 -16.79 7.20
C ARG A 190 9.71 -17.86 8.05
N THR A 191 8.56 -17.52 8.61
CA THR A 191 7.73 -18.43 9.41
C THR A 191 6.38 -18.60 8.73
N VAL A 192 5.90 -19.84 8.62
CA VAL A 192 4.56 -20.11 8.10
C VAL A 192 3.54 -19.64 9.14
N LEU A 193 2.54 -18.86 8.71
CA LEU A 193 1.45 -18.44 9.56
C LEU A 193 0.22 -19.33 9.35
N PRO A 194 -0.41 -19.85 10.41
CA PRO A 194 -1.67 -20.55 10.29
C PRO A 194 -2.77 -19.56 9.89
N ALA A 195 -3.47 -19.85 8.78
CA ALA A 195 -4.65 -19.11 8.37
C ALA A 195 -5.91 -19.81 8.90
N GLY A 196 -6.80 -19.05 9.53
CA GLY A 196 -8.13 -19.52 9.89
C GLY A 196 -9.05 -19.69 8.68
N ILE A 197 -10.25 -20.23 8.91
CA ILE A 197 -11.24 -20.60 7.88
C ILE A 197 -11.64 -19.44 6.92
N ASN A 198 -11.41 -18.19 7.33
CA ASN A 198 -11.69 -16.99 6.54
C ASN A 198 -10.43 -16.25 6.03
N GLY A 199 -9.26 -16.89 6.04
CA GLY A 199 -7.99 -16.21 5.71
C GLY A 199 -7.53 -15.21 6.76
N ARG A 200 -8.12 -15.25 7.97
CA ARG A 200 -7.63 -14.51 9.14
C ARG A 200 -6.31 -15.10 9.56
N VAL A 201 -5.26 -14.29 9.58
CA VAL A 201 -3.93 -14.72 9.96
C VAL A 201 -3.66 -14.26 11.38
N PHE A 202 -3.50 -15.22 12.29
CA PHE A 202 -3.16 -14.95 13.68
C PHE A 202 -1.67 -15.19 13.87
N GLY A 203 -0.95 -14.15 14.28
CA GLY A 203 0.46 -14.25 14.66
C GLY A 203 0.65 -13.84 16.11
N ILE A 204 1.82 -14.15 16.67
CA ILE A 204 2.32 -13.48 17.86
C ILE A 204 3.72 -13.02 17.51
N ALA A 205 4.00 -11.73 17.67
CA ALA A 205 5.33 -11.16 17.50
C ALA A 205 5.65 -10.33 18.74
N ASN A 206 6.74 -10.67 19.44
CA ASN A 206 7.33 -9.92 20.56
C ASN A 206 6.34 -9.49 21.68
N ASN A 207 5.72 -10.45 22.40
CA ASN A 207 4.81 -10.18 23.54
C ASN A 207 3.58 -9.30 23.23
N THR A 208 3.36 -8.95 21.97
CA THR A 208 2.16 -8.28 21.48
C THR A 208 1.35 -9.29 20.68
N ARG A 209 0.09 -9.52 21.06
CA ARG A 209 -0.83 -10.34 20.25
C ARG A 209 -0.98 -9.68 18.88
N LEU A 210 -0.45 -10.33 17.84
CA LEU A 210 -0.66 -9.90 16.47
C LEU A 210 -2.04 -10.38 16.01
N VAL A 211 -3.09 -9.65 16.39
CA VAL A 211 -4.41 -9.84 15.78
C VAL A 211 -4.45 -8.99 14.52
N MET A 212 -3.86 -9.49 13.43
CA MET A 212 -4.09 -8.90 12.12
C MET A 212 -5.41 -9.46 11.60
N GLN A 213 -6.50 -8.71 11.79
CA GLN A 213 -7.70 -8.96 11.02
C GLN A 213 -7.38 -8.63 9.56
N VAL A 214 -7.06 -9.67 8.78
CA VAL A 214 -7.14 -9.60 7.32
C VAL A 214 -8.60 -9.30 6.99
N GLY A 215 -8.89 -8.01 6.78
CA GLY A 215 -10.22 -7.45 6.52
C GLY A 215 -10.81 -7.90 5.18
N TYR A 216 -12.13 -7.72 5.05
CA TYR A 216 -13.06 -8.32 4.09
C TYR A 216 -12.64 -8.32 2.61
#